data_AF-A0A1F4AF39-F1
#
_entry.id   AF-A0A1F4AF39-F1
#
_cell.length_a   1.000
_cell.length_b   1.000
_cell.length_c   1.000
_cell.angle_alpha   90.00
_cell.angle_beta   90.00
_cell.angle_gamma   90.00
#
_symmetry.space_group_name_H-M   'P 1'
#
loop_
_entity.id
_entity.type
_entity.pdbx_description
1 polymer ?
#
loop_
_entity_poly.entity_id
_entity_poly.type
_entity_poly.pdbx_seq_one_letter_code
_entity_poly.pdbx_strand_id
1 'polypeptide(L)'
;MDERLKKRILAFQVAAVINLALGLYVLIAGPGFLPQNTVFWLALFFLGFAAVDFWFPRVLKKRWSEMMAKHAEEQRARGQKP
;
A
#
# COMPACT_ATOMS: atom_id res chain seq x y z
N MET A 1 17.80 -0.45 1.93
CA MET A 1 16.43 -0.81 2.34
C MET A 1 16.34 -2.32 2.28
N ASP A 2 15.81 -2.95 3.31
CA ASP A 2 15.75 -4.42 3.40
C ASP A 2 15.02 -5.00 2.17
N GLU A 3 15.59 -6.03 1.55
CA GLU A 3 15.06 -6.68 0.34
C GLU A 3 13.66 -7.24 0.57
N ARG A 4 13.40 -7.72 1.79
CA ARG A 4 12.08 -8.20 2.22
C ARG A 4 11.04 -7.08 2.20
N LEU A 5 11.42 -5.89 2.65
CA LEU A 5 10.54 -4.73 2.68
C LEU A 5 10.24 -4.25 1.24
N LYS A 6 11.22 -4.28 0.35
CA LYS A 6 11.05 -3.92 -1.06
C LYS A 6 10.07 -4.87 -1.77
N LYS A 7 10.19 -6.18 -1.55
CA LYS A 7 9.27 -7.19 -2.09
C LYS A 7 7.83 -7.00 -1.56
N ARG A 8 7.68 -6.70 -0.27
CA ARG A 8 6.36 -6.40 0.31
C ARG A 8 5.72 -5.16 -0.31
N ILE A 9 6.47 -4.08 -0.47
CA ILE A 9 5.96 -2.86 -1.14
C ILE A 9 5.51 -3.17 -2.56
N LEU A 10 6.30 -3.94 -3.32
CA LEU A 10 5.93 -4.36 -4.67
C LEU A 10 4.64 -5.18 -4.68
N ALA A 11 4.49 -6.13 -3.74
CA ALA A 11 3.28 -6.94 -3.61
C ALA A 11 2.04 -6.08 -3.33
N PHE A 12 2.12 -5.12 -2.41
CA PHE A 12 1.02 -4.16 -2.16
C PHE A 12 0.71 -3.32 -3.40
N GLN A 13 1.74 -2.90 -4.14
CA GLN A 13 1.56 -2.10 -5.34
C GLN A 13 0.86 -2.89 -6.46
N VAL A 14 1.21 -4.18 -6.62
CA VAL A 14 0.55 -5.09 -7.55
C VAL A 14 -0.89 -5.37 -7.09
N ALA A 15 -1.11 -5.66 -5.81
CA ALA A 15 -2.43 -5.87 -5.24
C ALA A 15 -3.33 -4.64 -5.44
N ALA A 16 -2.79 -3.44 -5.25
CA ALA A 16 -3.52 -2.19 -5.47
C ALA A 16 -3.99 -2.04 -6.92
N VAL A 17 -3.12 -2.36 -7.90
CA VAL A 17 -3.48 -2.30 -9.32
C VAL A 17 -4.55 -3.33 -9.67
N ILE A 18 -4.44 -4.56 -9.14
CA ILE A 18 -5.44 -5.61 -9.35
C ILE A 18 -6.79 -5.20 -8.75
N ASN A 19 -6.80 -4.74 -7.49
CA ASN A 19 -8.01 -4.28 -6.82
C ASN A 19 -8.64 -3.08 -7.55
N LEU A 20 -7.83 -2.14 -8.05
CA LEU A 20 -8.33 -1.02 -8.84
C LEU A 20 -8.98 -1.50 -10.15
N ALA A 21 -8.32 -2.40 -10.88
CA ALA A 21 -8.85 -2.96 -12.12
C ALA A 21 -10.16 -3.74 -11.89
N LEU A 22 -10.22 -4.55 -10.84
CA LEU A 22 -11.44 -5.27 -10.44
C LEU A 22 -12.55 -4.32 -10.01
N GLY A 23 -12.24 -3.29 -9.24
CA GLY A 23 -13.21 -2.27 -8.83
C GLY A 23 -13.82 -1.55 -10.03
N LEU A 24 -12.98 -1.12 -10.99
CA LEU A 24 -13.44 -0.50 -12.23
C LEU A 24 -14.26 -1.47 -13.10
N TYR A 25 -13.81 -2.73 -13.20
CA TYR A 25 -14.54 -3.77 -13.94
C TYR A 25 -15.92 -4.00 -13.34
N VAL A 26 -16.04 -4.12 -12.02
CA VAL A 26 -17.32 -4.26 -11.32
C VAL A 26 -18.19 -3.02 -11.54
N LEU A 27 -17.62 -1.83 -11.57
CA LEU A 27 -18.39 -0.59 -11.76
C LEU A 27 -18.98 -0.46 -13.18
N ILE A 28 -18.25 -0.91 -14.19
CA ILE A 28 -18.67 -0.83 -15.61
C ILE A 28 -19.54 -2.01 -16.01
N ALA A 29 -19.09 -3.23 -15.69
CA ALA A 29 -19.71 -4.46 -16.17
C ALA A 29 -20.73 -5.01 -15.16
N GLY A 30 -20.50 -4.81 -13.86
CA GLY A 30 -21.33 -5.34 -12.76
C GLY A 30 -22.84 -5.07 -12.87
N PRO A 31 -23.30 -3.88 -13.28
CA PRO A 31 -24.74 -3.62 -13.45
C PRO A 31 -25.42 -4.55 -14.46
N GLY A 32 -24.67 -5.18 -15.37
CA GLY A 32 -25.21 -6.13 -16.35
C GLY A 32 -25.46 -7.54 -15.81
N PHE A 33 -24.94 -7.89 -14.62
CA PHE A 33 -25.02 -9.26 -14.08
C PHE A 33 -25.24 -9.34 -12.55
N LEU A 34 -25.17 -8.23 -11.81
CA LEU A 34 -25.40 -8.17 -10.36
C LEU A 34 -26.42 -7.11 -9.97
N PRO A 35 -27.14 -7.30 -8.85
CA PRO A 35 -27.98 -6.25 -8.28
C PRO A 35 -27.18 -4.98 -7.98
N GLN A 36 -27.76 -3.80 -8.24
CA GLN A 36 -27.13 -2.49 -8.07
C GLN A 36 -26.48 -2.32 -6.67
N ASN A 37 -27.16 -2.77 -5.62
CA ASN A 37 -26.66 -2.69 -4.24
C ASN A 37 -25.37 -3.52 -4.07
N THR A 38 -25.34 -4.73 -4.63
CA THR A 38 -24.17 -5.61 -4.60
C THR A 38 -23.00 -5.01 -5.38
N VAL A 39 -23.26 -4.43 -6.56
CA VAL A 39 -22.25 -3.71 -7.36
C VAL A 39 -21.64 -2.57 -6.57
N PHE A 40 -22.48 -1.77 -5.91
CA PHE A 40 -22.02 -0.64 -5.10
C PHE A 40 -21.08 -1.10 -3.98
N TRP A 41 -21.46 -2.11 -3.19
CA TRP A 41 -20.64 -2.61 -2.10
C TRP A 41 -19.33 -3.25 -2.58
N LEU A 42 -19.36 -4.03 -3.67
CA LEU A 42 -18.16 -4.64 -4.23
C LEU A 42 -17.21 -3.58 -4.81
N ALA A 43 -17.72 -2.60 -5.55
CA ALA A 43 -16.92 -1.52 -6.08
C ALA A 43 -16.27 -0.71 -4.94
N LEU A 44 -17.04 -0.38 -3.89
CA LEU A 44 -16.53 0.31 -2.72
C LEU A 44 -15.44 -0.50 -2.00
N PHE A 45 -15.63 -1.81 -1.89
CA PHE A 45 -14.65 -2.72 -1.29
C PHE A 45 -13.36 -2.73 -2.10
N PHE A 46 -13.41 -3.01 -3.40
CA PHE A 46 -12.22 -3.08 -4.25
C PHE A 46 -11.49 -1.74 -4.34
N LEU A 47 -12.21 -0.64 -4.52
CA LEU A 47 -11.61 0.70 -4.56
C LEU A 47 -11.05 1.11 -3.19
N GLY A 48 -11.74 0.78 -2.11
CA GLY A 48 -11.27 1.02 -0.75
C GLY A 48 -9.97 0.27 -0.45
N PHE A 49 -9.91 -1.02 -0.78
CA PHE A 49 -8.69 -1.82 -0.64
C PHE A 49 -7.57 -1.30 -1.54
N ALA A 50 -7.84 -0.94 -2.79
CA ALA A 50 -6.85 -0.34 -3.67
C ALA A 50 -6.25 0.95 -3.06
N ALA A 51 -7.08 1.81 -2.47
CA ALA A 51 -6.63 3.03 -1.82
C ALA A 51 -5.72 2.74 -0.61
N VAL A 52 -6.10 1.76 0.22
CA VAL A 52 -5.30 1.31 1.37
C VAL A 52 -3.97 0.72 0.91
N ASP A 53 -4.00 -0.19 -0.07
CA ASP A 53 -2.81 -0.86 -0.63
C ASP A 53 -1.85 0.14 -1.30
N PHE A 54 -2.34 1.27 -1.84
CA PHE A 54 -1.49 2.36 -2.32
C PHE A 54 -0.91 3.23 -1.19
N TRP A 55 -1.66 3.43 -0.10
CA TRP A 55 -1.24 4.30 1.00
C TRP A 55 -0.25 3.62 1.94
N PHE A 56 -0.48 2.35 2.29
CA PHE A 56 0.34 1.57 3.20
C PHE A 56 1.84 1.54 2.86
N PRO A 57 2.27 1.24 1.62
CA PRO A 57 3.69 1.23 1.25
C PRO A 57 4.35 2.62 1.34
N ARG A 58 3.60 3.71 1.09
CA ARG A 58 4.12 5.08 1.25
C ARG A 58 4.42 5.39 2.72
N VAL A 59 3.51 5.01 3.62
CA VAL A 59 3.69 5.18 5.07
C VAL A 59 4.86 4.33 5.59
N LEU A 60 4.94 3.07 5.15
CA LEU A 60 6.05 2.16 5.50
C LEU A 60 7.40 2.70 5.07
N LYS A 61 7.50 3.21 3.83
CA LYS A 61 8.75 3.79 3.31
C LYS A 61 9.18 5.01 4.13
N LYS A 62 8.24 5.89 4.49
CA LYS A 62 8.50 7.08 5.31
C LYS A 62 9.00 6.72 6.71
N ARG A 63 8.30 5.81 7.41
CA ARG A 63 8.72 5.34 8.74
C ARG A 63 10.08 4.65 8.71
N TRP A 64 10.36 3.87 7.66
CA TRP A 64 11.66 3.22 7.51
C TRP A 64 12.80 4.24 7.36
N SER A 65 12.63 5.29 6.55
CA SER A 65 13.65 6.34 6.41
C SER A 65 13.90 7.10 7.71
N GLU A 66 12.85 7.39 8.47
CA GLU A 66 12.97 8.07 9.77
C GLU A 66 13.72 7.21 10.79
N MET A 67 13.45 5.90 10.81
CA MET A 67 14.14 4.96 11.70
C MET A 67 15.63 4.82 11.35
N MET A 68 15.96 4.71 10.05
CA MET A 68 17.36 4.65 9.61
C MET A 68 18.12 5.94 9.90
N ALA A 69 17.47 7.11 9.77
CA ALA A 69 18.07 8.40 10.11
C ALA A 69 18.42 8.47 11.61
N LYS A 70 17.49 8.08 12.49
CA LYS A 70 17.73 8.02 13.94
C LYS A 70 18.88 7.08 14.30
N HIS A 71 18.92 5.88 13.71
CA HIS A 71 20.02 4.95 13.97
C HIS A 71 21.38 5.47 13.46
N ALA A 72 21.42 6.17 12.33
CA ALA A 72 22.64 6.78 11.83
C ALA A 72 23.14 7.92 12.75
N GLU A 73 22.23 8.73 13.29
CA GLU A 73 22.56 9.76 14.28
C GLU A 73 23.08 9.15 15.60
N GLU A 74 22.42 8.13 16.12
CA GLU A 74 22.86 7.41 17.33
C GLU A 74 24.23 6.76 17.15
N GLN A 75 24.52 6.17 15.99
CA GLN A 75 25.83 5.59 15.68
C GLN A 75 26.92 6.67 15.60
N ARG A 76 26.64 7.83 15.00
CA ARG A 76 27.57 8.96 14.98
C ARG A 76 27.84 9.51 16.39
N ALA A 77 26.81 9.63 17.22
CA ALA A 77 26.94 10.09 18.60
C ALA A 77 27.72 9.09 19.47
N ARG A 78 27.58 7.78 19.23
CA ARG A 78 28.37 6.74 19.94
C ARG A 78 29.82 6.64 19.43
N GLY A 79 30.06 6.88 18.14
CA GLY A 79 31.40 6.89 17.54
C GLY A 79 32.20 8.18 17.81
N GLN A 80 31.55 9.24 18.29
CA GLN A 80 32.19 10.50 18.72
C GLN A 80 32.46 10.58 20.23
N LYS A 81 32.19 9.52 21.01
CA LYS A 81 32.64 9.49 22.42
C LYS A 81 34.17 9.32 22.44
N PRO A 82 34.93 10.30 22.99
CA PRO A 82 36.37 10.19 23.16
C PRO A 82 36.76 9.09 24.16
#